data_AF-A0A9N9JEI6-F1
#
_entry.id   AF-A0A9N9JEI6-F1
#
_cell.length_a   1.000
_cell.length_b   1.000
_cell.length_c   1.000
_cell.angle_alpha   90.00
_cell.angle_beta   90.00
_cell.angle_gamma   90.00
#
_symmetry.space_group_name_H-M   'P 1'
#
loop_
_entity.id
_entity.type
_entity.pdbx_description
1 polymer ?
#
loop_
_entity_poly.entity_id
_entity_poly.type
_entity_poly.pdbx_seq_one_letter_code
_entity_poly.pdbx_strand_id
1 'polypeptide(L)'
;FRLDKKQKKTEVLDFLYSLIDKNHENEFFKAMEFDLENRLDDNNNSPFAPLKFPAFYYCWILSKFGAYAQITNWCFNDILEKRVNADVFIQQHHQQNYVLSEQLENNLKEICDAFKSYSNTLNNWYDEIRRLHDDINSSLMSDEFREFLKSIWEIINGSNFVLSRD
;
A
#
# COMPACT_ATOMS: atom_id res chain seq x y z
N PHE A 1 -23.58 2.28 -11.17
CA PHE A 1 -23.51 0.85 -10.79
C PHE A 1 -22.08 0.27 -10.61
N ARG A 2 -21.00 1.06 -10.52
CA ARG A 2 -19.63 0.53 -10.27
C ARG A 2 -19.15 0.59 -8.81
N LEU A 3 -19.97 1.13 -7.89
CA LEU A 3 -19.63 1.25 -6.46
C LEU A 3 -19.88 -0.05 -5.67
N ASP A 4 -20.92 -0.82 -6.00
CA ASP A 4 -21.35 -1.99 -5.20
C ASP A 4 -20.35 -3.16 -5.13
N LYS A 5 -19.51 -3.38 -6.16
CA LYS A 5 -18.59 -4.53 -6.18
C LYS A 5 -17.32 -4.32 -5.35
N LYS A 6 -16.84 -3.09 -5.22
CA LYS A 6 -15.64 -2.79 -4.40
C LYS A 6 -15.99 -2.79 -2.92
N GLN A 7 -17.15 -2.22 -2.57
CA GLN A 7 -17.68 -2.19 -1.20
C GLN A 7 -17.90 -3.59 -0.63
N LYS A 8 -18.53 -4.49 -1.41
CA LYS A 8 -18.71 -5.90 -1.02
C LYS A 8 -17.41 -6.69 -0.79
N LYS A 9 -16.32 -6.32 -1.48
CA LYS A 9 -15.03 -7.02 -1.32
C LYS A 9 -14.31 -6.59 -0.05
N THR A 10 -14.37 -5.31 0.29
CA THR A 10 -13.83 -4.82 1.57
C THR A 10 -14.66 -5.32 2.75
N GLU A 11 -15.98 -5.49 2.61
CA GLU A 11 -16.85 -6.09 3.64
C GLU A 11 -16.42 -7.52 4.03
N VAL A 12 -16.00 -8.35 3.05
CA VAL A 12 -15.50 -9.71 3.35
C VAL A 12 -14.18 -9.64 4.10
N LEU A 13 -13.25 -8.78 3.69
CA LEU A 13 -11.97 -8.61 4.40
C LEU A 13 -12.19 -8.04 5.81
N ASP A 14 -13.12 -7.10 5.96
CA ASP A 14 -13.51 -6.53 7.26
C ASP A 14 -14.14 -7.60 8.16
N PHE A 15 -14.99 -8.45 7.60
CA PHE A 15 -15.56 -9.58 8.32
C PHE A 15 -14.46 -10.56 8.78
N LEU A 16 -13.56 -10.96 7.87
CA LEU A 16 -12.44 -11.84 8.23
C LEU A 16 -11.53 -11.21 9.28
N TYR A 17 -11.26 -9.91 9.17
CA TYR A 17 -10.52 -9.14 10.16
C TYR A 17 -11.19 -9.17 11.53
N SER A 18 -12.51 -9.04 11.59
CA SER A 18 -13.26 -9.08 12.85
C SER A 18 -13.26 -10.44 13.55
N LEU A 19 -12.90 -11.53 12.86
CA LEU A 19 -12.86 -12.89 13.42
C LEU A 19 -11.51 -13.24 14.06
N ILE A 20 -10.48 -12.40 13.90
CA ILE A 20 -9.16 -12.67 14.44
C ILE A 20 -9.03 -12.00 15.82
N ASP A 21 -9.08 -12.79 16.89
CA ASP A 21 -9.13 -12.25 18.25
C ASP A 21 -7.85 -11.51 18.67
N LYS A 22 -6.67 -11.92 18.17
CA LYS A 22 -5.37 -11.32 18.51
C LYS A 22 -4.40 -11.41 17.35
N ASN A 23 -3.44 -10.48 17.34
CA ASN A 23 -2.31 -10.50 16.41
C ASN A 23 -2.74 -10.43 14.93
N HIS A 24 -3.75 -9.60 14.64
CA HIS A 24 -4.36 -9.44 13.32
C HIS A 24 -3.34 -9.39 12.17
N GLU A 25 -2.26 -8.61 12.35
CA GLU A 25 -1.25 -8.43 11.31
C GLU A 25 -0.54 -9.75 10.98
N ASN A 26 -0.10 -10.49 12.00
CA ASN A 26 0.63 -11.74 11.82
C ASN A 26 -0.25 -12.82 11.19
N GLU A 27 -1.52 -12.91 11.60
CA GLU A 27 -2.44 -13.90 11.04
C GLU A 27 -2.84 -13.57 9.59
N PHE A 28 -3.05 -12.29 9.26
CA PHE A 28 -3.23 -11.87 7.86
C PHE A 28 -1.99 -12.10 7.03
N PHE A 29 -0.80 -11.85 7.58
CA PHE A 29 0.46 -12.06 6.88
C PHE A 29 0.67 -13.54 6.56
N LYS A 30 0.44 -14.44 7.52
CA LYS A 30 0.47 -15.90 7.28
C LYS A 30 -0.53 -16.36 6.25
N ALA A 31 -1.78 -15.86 6.31
CA ALA A 31 -2.81 -16.21 5.34
C ALA A 31 -2.41 -15.75 3.92
N MET A 32 -1.79 -14.57 3.83
CA MET A 32 -1.25 -14.03 2.59
C MET A 32 -0.09 -14.89 2.05
N GLU A 33 0.88 -15.26 2.89
CA GLU A 33 1.99 -16.15 2.50
C GLU A 33 1.47 -17.51 2.03
N PHE A 34 0.55 -18.11 2.77
CA PHE A 34 -0.08 -19.37 2.40
C PHE A 34 -0.78 -19.29 1.03
N ASP A 35 -1.55 -18.23 0.77
CA ASP A 35 -2.21 -18.05 -0.53
C ASP A 35 -1.20 -17.88 -1.67
N LEU A 36 -0.07 -17.20 -1.43
CA LEU A 36 0.99 -17.06 -2.43
C LEU A 36 1.72 -18.37 -2.71
N GLU A 37 2.04 -19.15 -1.68
CA GLU A 37 2.72 -20.44 -1.80
C GLU A 37 1.87 -21.48 -2.54
N ASN A 38 0.54 -21.38 -2.44
CA ASN A 38 -0.39 -22.34 -3.04
C ASN A 38 -0.97 -21.88 -4.39
N ARG A 39 -0.62 -20.68 -4.87
CA ARG A 39 -0.96 -20.27 -6.23
C ARG A 39 -0.05 -20.99 -7.21
N LEU A 40 -0.65 -21.61 -8.22
CA LEU A 40 0.08 -22.10 -9.37
C LEU A 40 0.71 -20.90 -10.08
N ASP A 41 2.03 -20.94 -10.30
CA ASP A 41 2.80 -19.92 -11.00
C ASP A 41 2.34 -19.82 -12.47
N ASP A 42 1.25 -19.08 -12.72
CA ASP A 42 0.70 -18.87 -14.06
C ASP A 42 1.48 -17.81 -14.88
N ASN A 43 2.58 -17.27 -14.35
CA ASN A 43 3.23 -16.07 -14.88
C ASN A 43 4.50 -16.25 -15.71
N ASN A 44 4.78 -17.46 -16.22
CA ASN A 44 6.07 -17.71 -16.89
C ASN A 44 6.30 -16.96 -18.22
N ASN A 45 5.31 -16.26 -18.79
CA ASN A 45 5.46 -15.60 -20.10
C ASN A 45 5.16 -14.09 -20.11
N SER A 46 4.91 -13.44 -18.96
CA SER A 46 4.74 -11.99 -18.94
C SER A 46 6.08 -11.30 -18.75
N PRO A 47 6.47 -10.32 -19.59
CA PRO A 47 7.72 -9.57 -19.43
C PRO A 47 7.80 -8.79 -18.11
N PHE A 48 6.66 -8.53 -17.46
CA PHE A 48 6.61 -8.10 -16.06
C PHE A 48 5.47 -8.81 -15.33
N ALA A 49 5.75 -9.27 -14.10
CA ALA A 49 4.75 -9.95 -13.28
C ALA A 49 3.66 -8.95 -12.82
N PRO A 50 2.37 -9.35 -12.84
CA PRO A 50 1.32 -8.58 -12.20
C PRO A 50 1.54 -8.45 -10.69
N LEU A 51 0.74 -7.60 -10.06
CA LEU A 51 0.63 -7.54 -8.61
C LEU A 51 0.23 -8.90 -8.04
N LYS A 52 0.80 -9.26 -6.89
CA LYS A 52 0.48 -10.52 -6.19
C LYS A 52 -0.98 -10.61 -5.76
N PHE A 53 -1.58 -9.47 -5.44
CA PHE A 53 -3.00 -9.34 -5.11
C PHE A 53 -3.68 -8.29 -5.98
N PRO A 54 -5.01 -8.17 -5.95
CA PRO A 54 -5.69 -7.06 -6.59
C PRO A 54 -5.41 -5.73 -5.87
N ALA A 55 -5.34 -4.62 -6.59
CA ALA A 55 -5.04 -3.28 -6.05
C ALA A 55 -5.85 -2.86 -4.80
N PHE A 56 -7.12 -3.28 -4.71
CA PHE A 56 -7.98 -2.96 -3.56
C PHE A 56 -7.48 -3.59 -2.26
N TYR A 57 -6.81 -4.75 -2.34
CA TYR A 57 -6.28 -5.46 -1.18
C TYR A 57 -5.17 -4.64 -0.52
N TYR A 58 -4.21 -4.13 -1.29
CA TYR A 58 -3.14 -3.26 -0.79
C TYR A 58 -3.69 -2.01 -0.08
N CYS A 59 -4.70 -1.36 -0.68
CA CYS A 59 -5.32 -0.18 -0.08
C CYS A 59 -6.06 -0.53 1.22
N TRP A 60 -6.72 -1.69 1.26
CA TRP A 60 -7.38 -2.18 2.46
C TRP A 60 -6.36 -2.47 3.58
N ILE A 61 -5.26 -3.15 3.27
CA ILE A 61 -4.14 -3.41 4.21
C ILE A 61 -3.64 -2.10 4.82
N LEU A 62 -3.31 -1.11 3.98
CA LEU A 62 -2.84 0.19 4.44
C LEU A 62 -3.88 0.88 5.35
N SER A 63 -5.17 0.79 5.02
CA SER A 63 -6.24 1.40 5.83
C SER A 63 -6.43 0.74 7.20
N LYS A 64 -6.14 -0.56 7.33
CA LYS A 64 -6.38 -1.33 8.57
C LYS A 64 -5.18 -1.38 9.48
N PHE A 65 -4.00 -1.55 8.90
CA PHE A 65 -2.76 -1.75 9.66
C PHE A 65 -1.93 -0.47 9.76
N GLY A 66 -2.19 0.54 8.91
CA GLY A 66 -1.47 1.80 8.89
C GLY A 66 -0.13 1.70 8.18
N ALA A 67 0.53 2.86 8.00
CA ALA A 67 1.75 3.02 7.21
C ALA A 67 2.95 2.21 7.73
N TYR A 68 3.02 1.98 9.05
CA TYR A 68 4.18 1.41 9.73
C TYR A 68 4.11 -0.11 9.94
N ALA A 69 3.00 -0.74 9.58
CA ALA A 69 2.86 -2.18 9.69
C ALA A 69 3.81 -2.90 8.73
N GLN A 70 4.36 -4.02 9.17
CA GLN A 70 5.21 -4.89 8.36
C GLN A 70 4.47 -5.38 7.10
N ILE A 71 3.18 -5.75 7.23
CA ILE A 71 2.36 -6.18 6.09
C ILE A 71 2.16 -5.04 5.07
N THR A 72 2.03 -3.81 5.55
CA THR A 72 1.94 -2.60 4.72
C THR A 72 3.25 -2.38 3.97
N ASN A 73 4.40 -2.49 4.65
CA ASN A 73 5.71 -2.36 4.01
C ASN A 73 5.94 -3.43 2.93
N TRP A 74 5.55 -4.68 3.20
CA TRP A 74 5.59 -5.75 2.20
C TRP A 74 4.74 -5.41 0.97
N CYS A 75 3.50 -4.92 1.20
CA CYS A 75 2.59 -4.48 0.15
C CYS A 75 3.19 -3.36 -0.71
N PHE A 76 3.83 -2.37 -0.09
CA PHE A 76 4.49 -1.29 -0.80
C PHE A 76 5.65 -1.79 -1.66
N ASN A 77 6.49 -2.67 -1.12
CA ASN A 77 7.62 -3.24 -1.84
C ASN A 77 7.18 -4.04 -3.08
N ASP A 78 6.10 -4.82 -2.98
CA ASP A 78 5.55 -5.53 -4.14
C ASP A 78 5.08 -4.55 -5.24
N ILE A 79 4.31 -3.52 -4.88
CA ILE A 79 3.87 -2.50 -5.84
C ILE A 79 5.07 -1.78 -6.48
N LEU A 80 6.04 -1.36 -5.67
CA LEU A 80 7.21 -0.62 -6.12
C LEU A 80 8.06 -1.45 -7.06
N GLU A 81 8.34 -2.71 -6.70
CA GLU A 81 9.10 -3.65 -7.54
C GLU A 81 8.41 -3.82 -8.90
N LYS A 82 7.09 -4.05 -8.92
CA LYS A 82 6.35 -4.23 -10.19
C LYS A 82 6.33 -2.94 -11.01
N ARG A 83 6.22 -1.77 -10.37
CA ARG A 83 6.26 -0.48 -11.06
C ARG A 83 7.61 -0.21 -11.71
N VAL A 84 8.70 -0.44 -10.98
CA VAL A 84 10.07 -0.28 -11.50
C VAL A 84 10.31 -1.24 -12.67
N ASN A 85 9.94 -2.51 -12.53
CA ASN A 85 10.09 -3.49 -13.61
C ASN A 85 9.30 -3.11 -14.86
N ALA A 86 8.07 -2.62 -14.68
CA ALA A 86 7.25 -2.12 -15.78
C ALA A 86 7.87 -0.91 -16.48
N ASP A 87 8.43 0.04 -15.73
CA ASP A 87 9.10 1.22 -16.29
C ASP A 87 10.37 0.84 -17.05
N VAL A 88 11.19 -0.07 -16.50
CA VAL A 88 12.39 -0.60 -17.19
C VAL A 88 12.00 -1.26 -18.50
N PHE A 89 10.95 -2.08 -18.51
CA PHE A 89 10.45 -2.73 -19.72
C PHE A 89 9.99 -1.70 -20.77
N ILE A 90 9.19 -0.72 -20.36
CA ILE A 90 8.72 0.36 -21.24
C ILE A 90 9.91 1.10 -21.86
N GLN A 91 10.91 1.46 -21.05
CA GLN A 91 12.09 2.20 -21.53
C GLN A 91 12.90 1.41 -22.56
N GLN A 92 13.11 0.11 -22.32
CA GLN A 92 13.86 -0.78 -23.22
C GLN A 92 13.15 -0.95 -24.57
N HIS A 93 11.81 -1.00 -24.57
CA HIS A 93 11.02 -1.27 -25.77
C HIS A 93 10.44 -0.03 -26.46
N HIS A 94 10.56 1.15 -25.84
CA HIS A 94 10.15 2.44 -26.44
C HIS A 94 10.88 2.75 -27.75
N GLN A 95 12.10 2.22 -27.93
CA GLN A 95 12.91 2.41 -29.12
C GLN A 95 12.53 1.47 -30.29
N GLN A 96 11.68 0.47 -30.04
CA GLN A 96 11.38 -0.61 -30.98
C GLN A 96 9.95 -0.56 -31.57
N ASN A 97 9.16 0.50 -31.31
CA ASN A 97 7.73 0.55 -31.64
C ASN A 97 6.94 -0.68 -31.15
N TYR A 98 7.32 -1.21 -29.98
CA TYR A 98 6.67 -2.37 -29.39
C TYR A 98 5.26 -2.01 -28.95
N VAL A 99 4.26 -2.75 -29.44
CA VAL A 99 2.87 -2.60 -29.05
C VAL A 99 2.59 -3.56 -27.89
N LEU A 100 2.16 -3.01 -26.76
CA LEU A 100 1.76 -3.82 -25.60
C LEU A 100 0.51 -4.63 -25.94
N SER A 101 0.43 -5.87 -25.46
CA SER A 101 -0.84 -6.60 -25.52
C SER A 101 -1.85 -5.96 -24.56
N GLU A 102 -3.14 -6.09 -24.85
CA GLU A 102 -4.22 -5.57 -23.99
C GLU A 102 -4.09 -6.07 -22.53
N GLN A 103 -3.66 -7.31 -22.34
CA GLN A 103 -3.39 -7.87 -21.01
C GLN A 103 -2.27 -7.13 -20.30
N LEU A 104 -1.19 -6.80 -21.01
CA LEU A 104 -0.05 -6.09 -20.45
C LEU A 104 -0.39 -4.64 -20.11
N GLU A 105 -1.17 -3.97 -20.97
CA GLU A 105 -1.70 -2.62 -20.72
C GLU A 105 -2.59 -2.60 -19.47
N ASN A 106 -3.46 -3.60 -19.32
CA ASN A 106 -4.31 -3.74 -18.14
C ASN A 106 -3.48 -3.96 -16.86
N ASN A 107 -2.47 -4.84 -16.91
CA ASN A 107 -1.57 -5.06 -15.77
C ASN A 107 -0.81 -3.79 -15.39
N LEU A 108 -0.27 -3.07 -16.38
CA LEU A 108 0.42 -1.80 -16.17
C LEU A 108 -0.48 -0.78 -15.48
N LYS A 109 -1.71 -0.66 -15.98
CA LYS A 109 -2.72 0.24 -15.44
C LYS A 109 -3.05 -0.13 -14.00
N GLU A 110 -3.22 -1.41 -13.68
CA GLU A 110 -3.48 -1.85 -12.32
C GLU A 110 -2.32 -1.53 -11.37
N ILE A 111 -1.07 -1.73 -11.80
CA ILE A 111 0.13 -1.37 -11.01
C ILE A 111 0.17 0.15 -10.76
N CYS A 112 -0.02 0.96 -11.79
CA CYS A 112 -0.02 2.42 -11.69
C CYS A 112 -1.16 2.95 -10.81
N ASP A 113 -2.37 2.39 -10.98
CA ASP A 113 -3.54 2.76 -10.17
C ASP A 113 -3.32 2.36 -8.71
N ALA A 114 -2.75 1.18 -8.44
CA ALA A 114 -2.39 0.74 -7.10
C ALA A 114 -1.36 1.68 -6.47
N PHE A 115 -0.24 1.94 -7.16
CA PHE A 115 0.80 2.84 -6.69
C PHE A 115 0.25 4.22 -6.35
N LYS A 116 -0.51 4.82 -7.27
CA LYS A 116 -1.12 6.15 -7.05
C LYS A 116 -2.09 6.14 -5.86
N SER A 117 -2.95 5.13 -5.76
CA SER A 117 -3.91 5.03 -4.65
C SER A 117 -3.19 4.85 -3.31
N TYR A 118 -2.14 4.06 -3.29
CA TYR A 118 -1.32 3.80 -2.10
C TYR A 118 -0.59 5.07 -1.65
N SER A 119 0.10 5.76 -2.57
CA SER A 119 0.79 7.02 -2.31
C SER A 119 -0.17 8.12 -1.86
N ASN A 120 -1.34 8.26 -2.48
CA ASN A 120 -2.34 9.23 -2.04
C ASN A 120 -2.83 8.96 -0.61
N THR A 121 -3.03 7.69 -0.26
CA THR A 121 -3.47 7.32 1.09
C THR A 121 -2.39 7.62 2.12
N LEU A 122 -1.12 7.36 1.81
CA LEU A 122 0.02 7.74 2.65
C LEU A 122 0.16 9.26 2.80
N ASN A 123 0.03 10.01 1.71
CA ASN A 123 0.08 11.48 1.74
C ASN A 123 -1.05 12.07 2.59
N ASN A 124 -2.28 11.54 2.47
CA ASN A 124 -3.39 11.98 3.30
C ASN A 124 -3.13 11.72 4.79
N TRP A 125 -2.56 10.55 5.11
CA TRP A 125 -2.13 10.23 6.48
C TRP A 125 -1.08 11.22 7.00
N TYR A 126 -0.10 11.57 6.15
CA TYR A 126 0.93 12.54 6.51
C TYR A 126 0.33 13.94 6.74
N ASP A 127 -0.60 14.36 5.88
CA ASP A 127 -1.31 15.63 6.01
C ASP A 127 -2.17 15.69 7.28
N GLU A 128 -2.81 14.59 7.67
CA GLU A 128 -3.56 14.49 8.93
C GLU A 128 -2.65 14.58 10.15
N ILE A 129 -1.52 13.87 10.16
CA ILE A 129 -0.51 13.98 11.23
C ILE A 129 0.04 15.41 11.31
N ARG A 130 0.31 16.03 10.16
CA ARG A 130 0.78 17.42 10.10
C ARG A 130 -0.25 18.40 10.65
N ARG A 131 -1.54 18.24 10.30
CA ARG A 131 -2.63 19.07 10.87
C ARG A 131 -2.73 18.89 12.37
N LEU A 132 -2.65 17.65 12.87
CA LEU A 132 -2.61 17.39 14.31
C LEU A 132 -1.41 18.08 14.95
N HIS A 133 -0.22 17.99 14.35
CA HIS A 133 0.97 18.71 14.82
C HIS A 133 0.77 20.24 14.87
N ASP A 134 0.16 20.81 13.84
CA ASP A 134 -0.07 22.26 13.77
C ASP A 134 -1.14 22.71 14.79
N ASP A 135 -2.21 21.93 14.99
CA ASP A 135 -3.25 22.16 16.01
C ASP A 135 -2.71 22.03 17.44
N ILE A 136 -1.76 21.10 17.67
CA ILE A 136 -1.04 20.96 18.94
C ILE A 136 -0.19 22.20 19.25
N ASN A 137 0.27 22.91 18.23
CA ASN A 137 1.04 24.13 18.39
C ASN A 137 0.18 25.39 18.56
N SER A 138 -1.15 25.31 18.40
CA SER A 138 -2.09 26.43 18.56
C SER A 138 -2.81 26.52 19.92
N SER A 139 -2.22 25.97 21.00
CA SER A 139 -2.51 26.28 22.41
C SER A 139 -3.82 25.76 23.07
N LEU A 140 -4.47 24.72 22.56
CA LEU A 140 -5.73 24.19 23.15
C LEU A 140 -5.65 22.79 23.81
N MET A 141 -4.46 22.22 23.97
CA MET A 141 -4.28 20.86 24.52
C MET A 141 -3.44 20.86 25.80
N SER A 142 -3.66 19.86 26.67
CA SER A 142 -2.87 19.67 27.89
C SER A 142 -1.42 19.30 27.57
N ASP A 143 -0.49 19.73 28.42
CA ASP A 143 0.95 19.48 28.26
C ASP A 143 1.28 17.99 28.14
N GLU A 144 0.54 17.12 28.82
CA GLU A 144 0.71 15.66 28.78
C GLU A 144 0.38 15.06 27.40
N PHE A 145 -0.65 15.56 26.73
CA PHE A 145 -1.00 15.11 25.38
C PHE A 145 -0.04 15.66 24.32
N ARG A 146 0.52 16.85 24.58
CA ARG A 146 1.55 17.49 23.75
C ARG A 146 2.87 16.72 23.79
N GLU A 147 3.29 16.27 24.96
CA GLU A 147 4.48 15.42 25.13
C GLU A 147 4.29 14.02 24.52
N PHE A 148 3.11 13.42 24.66
CA PHE A 148 2.77 12.16 23.97
C PHE A 148 2.92 12.27 22.44
N LEU A 149 2.41 13.34 21.83
CA LEU A 149 2.47 13.51 20.38
C LEU A 149 3.85 13.92 19.87
N LYS A 150 4.64 14.66 20.65
CA LYS A 150 6.08 14.84 20.36
C LYS A 150 6.81 13.51 20.29
N SER A 151 6.54 12.61 21.24
CA SER A 151 7.17 11.28 21.22
C SER A 151 6.80 10.48 19.96
N ILE A 152 5.55 10.59 19.49
CA ILE A 152 5.11 9.97 18.23
C ILE A 152 5.85 10.60 17.03
N TRP A 153 5.96 11.93 16.99
CA TRP A 153 6.66 12.63 15.92
C TRP A 153 8.17 12.33 15.86
N GLU A 154 8.82 12.21 17.02
CA GLU A 154 10.24 11.82 17.12
C GLU A 154 10.46 10.36 16.72
N ILE A 155 9.53 9.46 17.02
CA ILE A 155 9.57 8.07 16.52
C ILE A 155 9.48 8.06 14.99
N ILE A 156 8.57 8.86 14.43
CA ILE A 156 8.36 8.95 12.98
C ILE A 156 9.59 9.54 12.28
N ASN A 157 10.19 10.63 12.80
CA ASN A 157 11.34 11.29 12.18
C ASN A 157 12.71 10.69 12.54
N GLY A 158 12.81 9.99 13.68
CA GLY A 158 14.02 9.30 14.13
C GLY A 158 14.16 7.89 13.56
N SER A 159 13.06 7.31 13.07
CA SER A 159 13.14 6.18 12.15
C SER A 159 13.70 6.69 10.81
N ASN A 160 14.67 5.98 10.22
CA ASN A 160 15.44 6.37 9.02
C ASN A 160 14.62 6.54 7.71
N PHE A 161 13.37 6.99 7.79
CA PHE A 161 12.51 7.28 6.65
C PHE A 161 12.64 8.75 6.26
N VAL A 162 13.84 9.13 5.81
CA VAL A 162 13.97 10.28 4.92
C VAL A 162 13.37 9.84 3.59
N LEU A 163 12.09 10.12 3.36
CA LEU A 163 11.63 10.35 1.99
C LEU A 163 12.52 11.47 1.48
N SER A 164 13.50 11.12 0.64
CA SER A 164 14.34 12.07 -0.06
C SER A 164 13.42 13.02 -0.83
N ARG A 165 13.16 14.18 -0.23
CA ARG A 165 12.62 15.34 -0.90
C ARG A 165 13.73 15.88 -1.78
N ASP A 166 13.48 15.92 -3.09
CA ASP A 166 13.97 17.01 -3.91
C ASP A 166 13.38 18.35 -3.40
#